data_AF-A0A3C0AFW1-F1
#
_entry.id   AF-A0A3C0AFW1-F1
#
_cell.length_a   1.000
_cell.length_b   1.000
_cell.length_c   1.000
_cell.angle_alpha   90.00
_cell.angle_beta   90.00
_cell.angle_gamma   90.00
#
_symmetry.space_group_name_H-M   'P 1'
#
loop_
_entity.id
_entity.type
_entity.pdbx_description
1 polymer ?
#
loop_
_entity_poly.entity_id
_entity_poly.type
_entity_poly.pdbx_seq_one_letter_code
_entity_poly.pdbx_strand_id
1 'polypeptide(L)'
;IHHRPEKGEDEGKEVIECLTADTGKELWKYAYESDFRDPYGYNNGPRCSPLLTEQFCFTFGAQGKLYCLNIKDGTLVWHRDCLEEFDVPPGFFGVGATPILEGNKLIVMVGGKPDSGMVAFDAKTGKTLWHNVGKDVWNGTSTGWERLPVYKWRGNEKISSYSSPIAVTIHGKRHLLCLMRQGLVSLDPEDGSLNFKYWFRSMINDSVNAARPVVIDDKIFLSAAYQVGSALLQVEPNGKSYKELWRDPTNMLTHWSTTIHHDGYLYGFSGRHERGATMRCVRLSDGKVMWETDGAAPVIDKIKRNSLTGQFQWIDSGKTAPYPLYGRG
;
A
#
# COMPACT_ATOMS: atom_id res chain seq x y z
N ILE A 1 17.83 5.67 2.06
CA ILE A 1 16.85 5.84 3.16
C ILE A 1 16.15 7.17 2.94
N HIS A 2 14.86 7.28 3.21
CA HIS A 2 14.14 8.56 3.21
C HIS A 2 13.39 8.64 4.55
N HIS A 3 13.65 9.68 5.34
CA HIS A 3 13.18 9.82 6.72
C HIS A 3 13.01 11.30 7.11
N ARG A 4 12.53 11.56 8.32
CA ARG A 4 12.44 12.92 8.88
C ARG A 4 13.03 12.95 10.29
N PRO A 5 14.20 13.56 10.49
CA PRO A 5 14.79 13.70 11.82
C PRO A 5 13.93 14.53 12.77
N GLU A 6 13.80 14.08 14.02
CA GLU A 6 13.07 14.83 15.06
C GLU A 6 13.92 15.93 15.73
N LYS A 7 15.26 15.82 15.63
CA LYS A 7 16.23 16.72 16.26
C LYS A 7 17.49 16.81 15.41
N GLY A 8 18.25 17.88 15.59
CA GLY A 8 19.56 18.08 14.95
C GLY A 8 19.50 19.12 13.83
N GLU A 9 20.54 19.15 12.99
CA GLU A 9 20.71 20.15 11.93
C GLU A 9 19.64 20.10 10.82
N ASP A 10 18.92 18.98 10.72
CA ASP A 10 17.83 18.76 9.76
C ASP A 10 16.45 18.63 10.42
N GLU A 11 16.31 19.12 11.66
CA GLU A 11 14.99 19.33 12.24
C GLU A 11 14.15 20.21 11.29
N GLY A 12 12.92 19.79 11.00
CA GLY A 12 12.04 20.47 10.05
C GLY A 12 12.24 20.05 8.58
N LYS A 13 13.12 19.08 8.30
CA LYS A 13 13.36 18.60 6.92
C LYS A 13 13.04 17.12 6.78
N GLU A 14 12.55 16.74 5.60
CA GLU A 14 12.67 15.36 5.14
C GLU A 14 14.04 15.16 4.47
N VAL A 15 14.69 14.03 4.76
CA VAL A 15 16.08 13.74 4.41
C VAL A 15 16.16 12.43 3.64
N ILE A 16 16.85 12.46 2.51
CA ILE A 16 17.14 11.33 1.64
C ILE A 16 18.64 11.05 1.71
N GLU A 17 19.02 9.89 2.21
CA GLU A 17 20.41 9.47 2.38
C GLU A 17 20.69 8.20 1.56
N CYS A 18 21.85 8.17 0.91
CA CYS A 18 22.39 6.96 0.33
C CYS A 18 23.57 6.50 1.18
N LEU A 19 23.53 5.24 1.59
CA LEU A 19 24.54 4.63 2.45
C LEU A 19 25.09 3.37 1.79
N THR A 20 26.36 3.05 2.06
CA THR A 20 26.92 1.74 1.71
C THR A 20 26.21 0.64 2.51
N ALA A 21 25.79 -0.45 1.87
CA ALA A 21 25.00 -1.50 2.53
C ALA A 21 25.77 -2.27 3.63
N ASP A 22 27.10 -2.33 3.54
CA ASP A 22 27.97 -3.09 4.45
C ASP A 22 28.38 -2.29 5.69
N THR A 23 28.74 -1.01 5.52
CA THR A 23 29.23 -0.17 6.63
C THR A 23 28.23 0.87 7.13
N GLY A 24 27.15 1.12 6.37
CA GLY A 24 26.23 2.22 6.65
C GLY A 24 26.83 3.62 6.44
N LYS A 25 28.03 3.74 5.86
CA LYS A 25 28.67 5.03 5.58
C LYS A 25 27.88 5.81 4.52
N GLU A 26 27.67 7.10 4.77
CA GLU A 26 27.04 8.01 3.82
C GLU A 26 27.85 8.17 2.53
N LEU A 27 27.16 8.02 1.41
CA LEU A 27 27.64 8.31 0.06
C LEU A 27 27.19 9.70 -0.40
N TRP A 28 25.93 10.03 -0.14
CA TRP A 28 25.36 11.35 -0.38
C TRP A 28 24.09 11.55 0.45
N LYS A 29 23.73 12.81 0.65
CA LYS A 29 22.55 13.26 1.40
C LYS A 29 21.88 14.42 0.67
N TYR A 30 20.56 14.38 0.61
CA TYR A 30 19.72 15.45 0.10
C TYR A 30 18.63 15.75 1.13
N ALA A 31 18.40 17.00 1.48
CA ALA A 31 17.39 17.40 2.46
C ALA A 31 16.50 18.52 1.89
N TYR A 32 15.23 18.50 2.25
CA TYR A 32 14.27 19.55 1.88
C TYR A 32 13.31 19.85 3.02
N GLU A 33 12.88 21.09 3.10
CA GLU A 33 11.94 21.55 4.12
C GLU A 33 10.60 20.81 4.03
N SER A 34 10.09 20.38 5.18
CA SER A 34 8.74 19.82 5.30
C SER A 34 8.17 20.17 6.67
N ASP A 35 6.95 20.68 6.69
CA ASP A 35 6.17 20.97 7.89
C ASP A 35 5.04 19.96 8.11
N PHE A 36 5.02 18.86 7.35
CA PHE A 36 3.92 17.90 7.38
C PHE A 36 3.58 17.41 8.78
N ARG A 37 2.32 17.53 9.18
CA ARG A 37 1.82 16.94 10.41
C ARG A 37 0.43 16.44 10.17
N ASP A 38 0.20 15.16 10.46
CA ASP A 38 -1.13 14.60 10.31
C ASP A 38 -2.04 14.96 11.50
N PRO A 39 -3.37 14.81 11.36
CA PRO A 39 -4.32 15.14 12.43
C PRO A 39 -4.15 14.36 13.74
N TYR A 40 -3.37 13.28 13.75
CA TYR A 40 -3.06 12.49 14.95
C TYR A 40 -1.69 12.83 15.56
N GLY A 41 -0.96 13.75 14.94
CA GLY A 41 0.32 14.25 15.42
C GLY A 41 1.53 13.47 14.92
N TYR A 42 1.38 12.50 14.02
CA TYR A 42 2.55 11.84 13.41
C TYR A 42 3.16 12.70 12.32
N ASN A 43 4.49 12.70 12.28
CA ASN A 43 5.30 13.51 11.36
C ASN A 43 6.59 12.81 10.92
N ASN A 44 6.81 11.53 11.27
CA ASN A 44 8.09 10.80 11.20
C ASN A 44 8.59 10.43 9.79
N GLY A 45 8.17 11.17 8.77
CA GLY A 45 8.71 11.11 7.41
C GLY A 45 7.85 10.32 6.42
N PRO A 46 8.43 9.94 5.27
CA PRO A 46 7.69 9.37 4.17
C PRO A 46 7.06 8.04 4.57
N ARG A 47 5.88 7.79 4.03
CA ARG A 47 5.14 6.55 4.26
C ARG A 47 5.35 5.52 3.17
N CYS A 48 6.23 5.83 2.21
CA CYS A 48 6.56 5.00 1.07
C CYS A 48 8.08 4.74 0.99
N SER A 49 8.46 3.81 0.12
CA SER A 49 9.87 3.49 -0.12
C SER A 49 10.41 4.26 -1.33
N PRO A 50 11.69 4.66 -1.34
CA PRO A 50 12.34 5.14 -2.55
C PRO A 50 12.27 4.09 -3.68
N LEU A 51 12.09 4.55 -4.91
CA LEU A 51 12.16 3.74 -6.12
C LEU A 51 13.48 4.04 -6.84
N LEU A 52 14.32 3.02 -7.01
CA LEU A 52 15.65 3.18 -7.57
C LEU A 52 15.73 2.62 -8.98
N THR A 53 16.50 3.28 -9.83
CA THR A 53 16.93 2.81 -11.16
C THR A 53 18.45 2.95 -11.25
N GLU A 54 19.02 2.56 -12.40
CA GLU A 54 20.45 2.77 -12.64
C GLU A 54 20.88 4.25 -12.71
N GLN A 55 19.94 5.18 -12.92
CA GLN A 55 20.22 6.60 -13.10
C GLN A 55 19.60 7.48 -12.01
N PHE A 56 18.43 7.10 -11.50
CA PHE A 56 17.58 7.94 -10.67
C PHE A 56 17.14 7.26 -9.38
N CYS A 57 17.06 8.06 -8.33
CA CYS A 57 16.35 7.78 -7.08
C CYS A 57 15.08 8.64 -7.05
N PHE A 58 13.91 8.01 -7.05
CA PHE A 58 12.62 8.68 -6.90
C PHE A 58 12.11 8.53 -5.47
N THR A 59 11.65 9.62 -4.88
CA THR A 59 11.06 9.62 -3.54
C THR A 59 9.76 10.41 -3.51
N PHE A 60 8.84 10.02 -2.62
CA PHE A 60 7.57 10.70 -2.43
C PHE A 60 7.30 10.91 -0.94
N GLY A 61 7.43 12.17 -0.50
CA GLY A 61 7.21 12.58 0.89
C GLY A 61 5.74 12.52 1.29
N ALA A 62 5.45 12.49 2.60
CA ALA A 62 4.07 12.45 3.09
C ALA A 62 3.26 13.72 2.71
N GLN A 63 3.98 14.83 2.46
CA GLN A 63 3.48 16.10 1.94
C GLN A 63 3.32 16.13 0.41
N GLY A 64 3.47 15.01 -0.29
CA GLY A 64 3.35 14.95 -1.75
C GLY A 64 4.46 15.67 -2.51
N LYS A 65 5.61 15.90 -1.87
CA LYS A 65 6.82 16.33 -2.57
C LYS A 65 7.41 15.12 -3.29
N LEU A 66 7.41 15.15 -4.61
CA LEU A 66 7.97 14.10 -5.47
C LEU A 66 9.33 14.58 -5.98
N TYR A 67 10.39 13.84 -5.67
CA TYR A 67 11.75 14.17 -6.07
C TYR A 67 12.33 13.10 -6.98
N CYS A 68 13.12 13.55 -7.96
CA CYS A 68 14.05 12.73 -8.72
C CYS A 68 15.47 13.24 -8.47
N LEU A 69 16.30 12.37 -7.91
CA LEU A 69 17.70 12.63 -7.67
C LEU A 69 18.55 11.72 -8.55
N ASN A 70 19.74 12.17 -8.93
CA ASN A 70 20.74 11.31 -9.54
C ASN A 70 21.21 10.27 -8.51
N ILE A 71 21.15 8.99 -8.87
CA ILE A 71 21.46 7.89 -7.94
C ILE A 71 22.92 7.90 -7.47
N LYS A 72 23.84 8.47 -8.26
CA LYS A 72 25.29 8.43 -7.99
C LYS A 72 25.73 9.44 -6.95
N ASP A 73 25.17 10.64 -6.97
CA ASP A 73 25.65 11.78 -6.18
C ASP A 73 24.55 12.53 -5.43
N GLY A 74 23.28 12.11 -5.55
CA GLY A 74 22.16 12.74 -4.87
C GLY A 74 21.76 14.11 -5.43
N THR A 75 22.34 14.54 -6.56
CA THR A 75 22.00 15.83 -7.16
C THR A 75 20.56 15.86 -7.66
N LEU A 76 19.88 16.98 -7.44
CA LEU A 76 18.50 17.18 -7.88
C LEU A 76 18.41 17.19 -9.41
N VAL A 77 17.56 16.33 -9.97
CA VAL A 77 17.23 16.32 -11.40
C VAL A 77 15.96 17.13 -11.65
N TRP A 78 14.90 16.82 -10.92
CA TRP A 78 13.64 17.57 -10.92
C TRP A 78 12.84 17.29 -9.64
N HIS A 79 11.89 18.17 -9.32
CA HIS A 79 10.91 17.94 -8.26
C HIS A 79 9.51 18.42 -8.67
N ARG A 80 8.48 17.94 -7.97
CA ARG A 80 7.07 18.35 -8.10
C ARG A 80 6.44 18.51 -6.72
N ASP A 81 5.57 19.51 -6.59
CA ASP A 81 4.71 19.68 -5.41
C ASP A 81 3.30 19.16 -5.74
N CYS A 82 3.11 17.85 -5.63
CA CYS A 82 1.88 17.24 -6.12
C CYS A 82 0.64 17.63 -5.30
N LEU A 83 0.80 18.02 -4.03
CA LEU A 83 -0.32 18.43 -3.20
C LEU A 83 -0.91 19.75 -3.69
N GLU A 84 -0.05 20.73 -3.98
CA GLU A 84 -0.43 22.02 -4.55
C GLU A 84 -0.88 21.88 -6.00
N GLU A 85 -0.07 21.26 -6.85
CA GLU A 85 -0.30 21.17 -8.30
C GLU A 85 -1.60 20.47 -8.68
N PHE A 86 -2.08 19.52 -7.88
CA PHE A 86 -3.25 18.69 -8.18
C PHE A 86 -4.42 18.87 -7.19
N ASP A 87 -4.42 19.94 -6.38
CA ASP A 87 -5.48 20.24 -5.39
C ASP A 87 -5.85 19.01 -4.53
N VAL A 88 -4.83 18.40 -3.90
CA VAL A 88 -5.01 17.18 -3.10
C VAL A 88 -5.70 17.51 -1.77
N PRO A 89 -6.83 16.87 -1.44
CA PRO A 89 -7.48 17.08 -0.15
C PRO A 89 -6.63 16.66 1.04
N PRO A 90 -6.76 17.36 2.17
CA PRO A 90 -6.20 16.90 3.44
C PRO A 90 -6.67 15.47 3.76
N GLY A 91 -5.72 14.55 3.78
CA GLY A 91 -5.91 13.15 4.16
C GLY A 91 -5.76 12.92 5.66
N PHE A 92 -5.80 11.66 6.08
CA PHE A 92 -5.58 11.28 7.47
C PHE A 92 -4.11 11.14 7.83
N PHE A 93 -3.28 10.75 6.87
CA PHE A 93 -1.87 10.46 7.10
C PHE A 93 -1.00 10.94 5.92
N GLY A 94 -1.43 11.96 5.18
CA GLY A 94 -0.75 12.39 3.96
C GLY A 94 -0.80 11.33 2.86
N VAL A 95 0.09 11.42 1.89
CA VAL A 95 0.27 10.42 0.82
C VAL A 95 1.37 9.41 1.19
N GLY A 96 1.35 8.22 0.61
CA GLY A 96 2.26 7.17 1.04
C GLY A 96 2.30 5.89 0.24
N ALA A 97 1.64 5.83 -0.91
CA ALA A 97 1.83 4.72 -1.84
C ALA A 97 3.17 4.89 -2.56
N THR A 98 3.99 3.85 -2.59
CA THR A 98 5.27 3.84 -3.32
C THR A 98 4.99 3.99 -4.82
N PRO A 99 5.63 4.97 -5.49
CA PRO A 99 5.60 5.08 -6.94
C PRO A 99 6.11 3.80 -7.63
N ILE A 100 5.65 3.55 -8.85
CA ILE A 100 6.20 2.49 -9.70
C ILE A 100 6.72 3.08 -11.00
N LEU A 101 7.69 2.40 -11.61
CA LEU A 101 8.18 2.72 -12.95
C LEU A 101 7.63 1.69 -13.94
N GLU A 102 6.96 2.17 -14.97
CA GLU A 102 6.50 1.37 -16.11
C GLU A 102 7.07 1.99 -17.39
N GLY A 103 8.13 1.37 -17.94
CA GLY A 103 8.91 1.99 -19.02
C GLY A 103 9.54 3.30 -18.57
N ASN A 104 9.24 4.40 -19.28
CA ASN A 104 9.67 5.75 -18.90
C ASN A 104 8.64 6.51 -18.02
N LYS A 105 7.57 5.85 -17.57
CA LYS A 105 6.47 6.48 -16.82
C LYS A 105 6.62 6.20 -15.34
N LEU A 106 6.86 7.24 -14.55
CA LEU A 106 6.78 7.21 -13.11
C LEU A 106 5.33 7.42 -12.69
N ILE A 107 4.68 6.36 -12.22
CA ILE A 107 3.25 6.35 -11.89
C ILE A 107 3.07 6.51 -10.37
N VAL A 108 2.31 7.52 -9.98
CA VAL A 108 2.15 7.97 -8.59
C VAL A 108 0.68 8.06 -8.23
N MET A 109 0.32 7.55 -7.05
CA MET A 109 -1.01 7.76 -6.47
C MET A 109 -1.05 9.11 -5.74
N VAL A 110 -1.26 10.18 -6.50
CA VAL A 110 -1.27 11.56 -5.98
C VAL A 110 -2.49 11.83 -5.12
N GLY A 111 -3.67 11.33 -5.52
CA GLY A 111 -4.92 11.57 -4.79
C GLY A 111 -5.56 12.94 -5.04
N GLY A 112 -5.20 13.61 -6.14
CA GLY A 112 -5.65 14.96 -6.48
C GLY A 112 -7.02 15.02 -7.18
N LYS A 113 -7.55 16.23 -7.31
CA LYS A 113 -8.88 16.51 -7.86
C LYS A 113 -8.87 17.13 -9.26
N PRO A 114 -10.01 17.07 -9.97
CA PRO A 114 -11.14 16.18 -9.71
C PRO A 114 -10.83 14.73 -10.11
N ASP A 115 -9.85 14.51 -10.99
CA ASP A 115 -9.52 13.22 -11.62
C ASP A 115 -8.00 13.02 -11.72
N SER A 116 -7.30 13.33 -10.61
CA SER A 116 -5.83 13.24 -10.50
C SER A 116 -5.44 12.28 -9.37
N GLY A 117 -6.26 11.26 -9.15
CA GLY A 117 -6.01 10.21 -8.18
C GLY A 117 -4.76 9.40 -8.50
N MET A 118 -4.57 9.07 -9.78
CA MET A 118 -3.38 8.47 -10.36
C MET A 118 -2.79 9.41 -11.41
N VAL A 119 -1.46 9.59 -11.38
CA VAL A 119 -0.74 10.46 -12.31
C VAL A 119 0.50 9.73 -12.81
N ALA A 120 0.74 9.76 -14.11
CA ALA A 120 2.02 9.37 -14.69
C ALA A 120 2.84 10.61 -15.03
N PHE A 121 4.10 10.59 -14.62
CA PHE A 121 5.10 11.56 -14.99
C PHE A 121 6.13 10.90 -15.90
N ASP A 122 6.69 11.65 -16.84
CA ASP A 122 7.91 11.24 -17.52
C ASP A 122 9.04 11.17 -16.49
N ALA A 123 9.62 9.99 -16.32
CA ALA A 123 10.57 9.71 -15.25
C ALA A 123 11.84 10.57 -15.34
N LYS A 124 12.22 11.01 -16.55
CA LYS A 124 13.42 11.82 -16.76
C LYS A 124 13.19 13.31 -16.53
N THR A 125 11.98 13.81 -16.83
CA THR A 125 11.71 15.25 -16.87
C THR A 125 10.69 15.73 -15.85
N GLY A 126 9.95 14.83 -15.20
CA GLY A 126 8.88 15.16 -14.26
C GLY A 126 7.63 15.75 -14.92
N LYS A 127 7.53 15.74 -16.25
CA LYS A 127 6.36 16.24 -16.98
C LYS A 127 5.19 15.27 -16.81
N THR A 128 4.00 15.77 -16.49
CA THR A 128 2.77 14.97 -16.49
C THR A 128 2.50 14.43 -17.90
N LEU A 129 2.33 13.12 -18.01
CA LEU A 129 1.98 12.40 -19.23
C LEU A 129 0.48 12.14 -19.31
N TRP A 130 -0.09 11.64 -18.22
CA TRP A 130 -1.53 11.45 -18.05
C TRP A 130 -1.90 11.52 -16.57
N HIS A 131 -3.17 11.80 -16.29
CA HIS A 131 -3.76 11.65 -14.97
C HIS A 131 -5.20 11.13 -15.11
N ASN A 132 -5.65 10.36 -14.14
CA ASN A 132 -7.01 9.84 -14.09
C ASN A 132 -7.42 9.51 -12.65
N VAL A 133 -8.64 8.99 -12.53
CA VAL A 133 -9.28 8.51 -11.31
C VAL A 133 -9.72 9.63 -10.38
N GLY A 134 -11.02 9.84 -10.34
CA GLY A 134 -11.66 10.69 -9.36
C GLY A 134 -13.15 10.79 -9.62
N LYS A 135 -13.67 11.97 -9.90
CA LYS A 135 -15.10 12.21 -10.11
C LYS A 135 -15.66 11.32 -11.22
N ASP A 136 -15.02 11.29 -12.38
CA ASP A 136 -15.52 10.58 -13.56
C ASP A 136 -15.51 9.07 -13.34
N VAL A 137 -14.52 8.58 -12.59
CA VAL A 137 -14.43 7.16 -12.22
C VAL A 137 -15.41 6.79 -11.12
N TRP A 138 -15.62 7.60 -10.08
CA TRP A 138 -16.32 7.13 -8.87
C TRP A 138 -17.75 7.63 -8.71
N ASN A 139 -18.11 8.77 -9.29
CA ASN A 139 -19.46 9.31 -9.14
C ASN A 139 -20.52 8.35 -9.72
N GLY A 140 -21.63 8.16 -9.01
CA GLY A 140 -22.71 7.25 -9.43
C GLY A 140 -22.40 5.76 -9.23
N THR A 141 -21.28 5.40 -8.60
CA THR A 141 -20.91 3.99 -8.38
C THR A 141 -21.83 3.35 -7.33
N SER A 142 -22.34 2.14 -7.62
CA SER A 142 -23.01 1.32 -6.61
C SER A 142 -21.99 0.84 -5.58
N THR A 143 -22.28 1.03 -4.30
CA THR A 143 -21.31 0.71 -3.23
C THR A 143 -21.52 -0.67 -2.60
N GLY A 144 -22.69 -1.28 -2.82
CA GLY A 144 -23.14 -2.46 -2.09
C GLY A 144 -23.53 -2.21 -0.63
N TRP A 145 -23.43 -0.97 -0.14
CA TRP A 145 -23.88 -0.60 1.21
C TRP A 145 -25.32 -0.12 1.19
N GLU A 146 -26.19 -0.74 1.99
CA GLU A 146 -27.60 -0.35 2.11
C GLU A 146 -27.79 1.13 2.50
N ARG A 147 -26.94 1.64 3.40
CA ARG A 147 -26.98 3.03 3.88
C ARG A 147 -26.37 4.05 2.91
N LEU A 148 -25.68 3.60 1.87
CA LEU A 148 -25.08 4.48 0.85
C LEU A 148 -25.11 3.76 -0.50
N PRO A 149 -26.29 3.44 -1.07
CA PRO A 149 -26.37 2.52 -2.21
C PRO A 149 -25.63 3.06 -3.44
N VAL A 150 -25.62 4.38 -3.63
CA VAL A 150 -24.93 5.07 -4.72
C VAL A 150 -23.99 6.14 -4.17
N TYR A 151 -22.73 6.10 -4.60
CA TYR A 151 -21.74 7.10 -4.26
C TYR A 151 -21.96 8.41 -5.01
N LYS A 152 -21.97 9.53 -4.28
CA LYS A 152 -22.06 10.89 -4.86
C LYS A 152 -20.79 11.65 -4.56
N TRP A 153 -20.12 12.11 -5.61
CA TRP A 153 -18.92 12.93 -5.50
C TRP A 153 -19.25 14.32 -4.95
N ARG A 154 -18.40 14.84 -4.06
CA ARG A 154 -18.61 16.10 -3.32
C ARG A 154 -17.53 17.15 -3.58
N GLY A 155 -16.42 16.79 -4.22
CA GLY A 155 -15.31 17.72 -4.50
C GLY A 155 -14.29 17.85 -3.35
N ASN A 156 -14.37 16.99 -2.35
CA ASN A 156 -13.44 16.95 -1.21
C ASN A 156 -13.02 15.53 -0.84
N GLU A 157 -13.09 14.63 -1.82
CA GLU A 157 -12.75 13.23 -1.68
C GLU A 157 -11.31 13.01 -1.28
N LYS A 158 -11.11 12.26 -0.21
CA LYS A 158 -9.84 11.58 0.02
C LYS A 158 -9.78 10.40 -0.94
N ILE A 159 -8.95 10.51 -1.98
CA ILE A 159 -8.83 9.52 -3.06
C ILE A 159 -7.62 8.61 -2.83
N SER A 160 -6.50 9.17 -2.34
CA SER A 160 -5.29 8.40 -2.09
C SER A 160 -5.50 7.31 -1.04
N SER A 161 -4.68 6.26 -1.17
CA SER A 161 -4.50 5.22 -0.16
C SER A 161 -3.02 4.85 -0.08
N TYR A 162 -2.70 3.83 0.71
CA TYR A 162 -1.31 3.46 1.01
C TYR A 162 -0.89 2.17 0.29
N SER A 163 -1.82 1.53 -0.43
CA SER A 163 -1.54 0.40 -1.29
C SER A 163 -0.80 0.85 -2.55
N SER A 164 0.50 0.54 -2.60
CA SER A 164 1.34 0.82 -3.77
C SER A 164 0.81 0.11 -5.03
N PRO A 165 0.66 0.80 -6.18
CA PRO A 165 0.19 0.20 -7.42
C PRO A 165 1.01 -1.01 -7.87
N ILE A 166 0.44 -1.88 -8.70
CA ILE A 166 1.15 -2.97 -9.38
C ILE A 166 0.81 -2.96 -10.87
N ALA A 167 1.83 -3.15 -11.71
CA ALA A 167 1.66 -3.39 -13.14
C ALA A 167 1.82 -4.88 -13.43
N VAL A 168 0.77 -5.52 -13.95
CA VAL A 168 0.72 -6.97 -14.18
C VAL A 168 0.10 -7.28 -15.54
N THR A 169 0.44 -8.44 -16.10
CA THR A 169 -0.16 -8.89 -17.35
C THR A 169 -1.17 -10.00 -17.05
N ILE A 170 -2.43 -9.81 -17.41
CA ILE A 170 -3.53 -10.79 -17.24
C ILE A 170 -4.18 -11.00 -18.60
N HIS A 171 -4.36 -12.25 -19.03
CA HIS A 171 -4.89 -12.59 -20.37
C HIS A 171 -4.17 -11.85 -21.52
N GLY A 172 -2.85 -11.67 -21.40
CA GLY A 172 -2.02 -10.97 -22.39
C GLY A 172 -2.19 -9.44 -22.40
N LYS A 173 -2.96 -8.85 -21.48
CA LYS A 173 -3.20 -7.41 -21.37
C LYS A 173 -2.49 -6.82 -20.18
N ARG A 174 -1.86 -5.66 -20.35
CA ARG A 174 -1.18 -4.96 -19.27
C ARG A 174 -2.20 -4.18 -18.44
N HIS A 175 -2.16 -4.38 -17.13
CA HIS A 175 -3.04 -3.74 -16.16
C HIS A 175 -2.21 -3.02 -15.11
N LEU A 176 -2.51 -1.75 -14.91
CA LEU A 176 -2.12 -1.02 -13.71
C LEU A 176 -3.24 -1.16 -12.67
N LEU A 177 -2.99 -1.95 -11.63
CA LEU A 177 -3.95 -2.17 -10.53
C LEU A 177 -3.64 -1.21 -9.38
N CYS A 178 -4.60 -0.34 -9.05
CA CYS A 178 -4.49 0.63 -7.98
C CYS A 178 -5.63 0.43 -6.98
N LEU A 179 -5.33 -0.08 -5.79
CA LEU A 179 -6.30 -0.13 -4.69
C LEU A 179 -6.30 1.21 -3.97
N MET A 180 -7.22 2.07 -4.37
CA MET A 180 -7.39 3.42 -3.87
C MET A 180 -8.39 3.43 -2.71
N ARG A 181 -8.70 4.60 -2.14
CA ARG A 181 -9.60 4.66 -0.98
C ARG A 181 -11.01 4.17 -1.28
N GLN A 182 -11.56 4.46 -2.46
CA GLN A 182 -12.89 4.04 -2.90
C GLN A 182 -12.93 2.56 -3.29
N GLY A 183 -11.80 2.01 -3.73
CA GLY A 183 -11.69 0.63 -4.15
C GLY A 183 -10.62 0.43 -5.21
N LEU A 184 -10.69 -0.72 -5.89
CA LEU A 184 -9.74 -1.09 -6.93
C LEU A 184 -10.12 -0.42 -8.25
N VAL A 185 -9.13 0.13 -8.95
CA VAL A 185 -9.20 0.40 -10.38
C VAL A 185 -8.15 -0.43 -11.10
N SER A 186 -8.49 -0.84 -12.32
CA SER A 186 -7.55 -1.32 -13.31
C SER A 186 -7.47 -0.28 -14.42
N LEU A 187 -6.28 0.23 -14.70
CA LEU A 187 -6.01 1.20 -15.76
C LEU A 187 -5.09 0.59 -16.82
N ASP A 188 -5.12 1.13 -18.03
CA ASP A 188 -4.03 0.94 -18.98
C ASP A 188 -2.85 1.84 -18.53
N PRO A 189 -1.65 1.29 -18.31
CA PRO A 189 -0.51 2.11 -17.87
C PRO A 189 0.00 3.08 -18.94
N GLU A 190 -0.29 2.86 -20.22
CA GLU A 190 0.20 3.71 -21.30
C GLU A 190 -0.48 5.08 -21.31
N ASP A 191 -1.80 5.11 -21.17
CA ASP A 191 -2.61 6.33 -21.27
C ASP A 191 -3.48 6.64 -20.04
N GLY A 192 -3.47 5.77 -19.04
CA GLY A 192 -4.27 5.91 -17.83
C GLY A 192 -5.75 5.62 -18.03
N SER A 193 -6.19 5.10 -19.18
CA SER A 193 -7.60 4.80 -19.46
C SER A 193 -8.14 3.69 -18.55
N LEU A 194 -9.41 3.82 -18.15
CA LEU A 194 -10.04 2.87 -17.25
C LEU A 194 -10.34 1.54 -17.97
N ASN A 195 -9.85 0.43 -17.41
CA ASN A 195 -10.28 -0.91 -17.79
C ASN A 195 -11.55 -1.30 -17.05
N PHE A 196 -11.49 -1.31 -15.72
CA PHE A 196 -12.62 -1.59 -14.83
C PHE A 196 -12.38 -1.02 -13.43
N LYS A 197 -13.45 -0.93 -12.63
CA LYS A 197 -13.40 -0.53 -11.22
C LYS A 197 -14.21 -1.47 -10.33
N TYR A 198 -13.82 -1.61 -9.07
CA TYR A 198 -14.52 -2.38 -8.06
C TYR A 198 -14.57 -1.58 -6.76
N TRP A 199 -15.79 -1.34 -6.25
CA TRP A 199 -15.98 -0.61 -5.00
C TRP A 199 -15.56 -1.48 -3.81
N PHE A 200 -14.57 -1.01 -3.05
CA PHE A 200 -14.00 -1.75 -1.93
C PHE A 200 -13.54 -0.78 -0.85
N ARG A 201 -14.53 -0.17 -0.20
CA ARG A 201 -14.33 0.90 0.78
C ARG A 201 -15.20 0.71 2.01
N SER A 202 -14.60 0.94 3.18
CA SER A 202 -15.31 0.99 4.45
C SER A 202 -16.21 2.23 4.56
N MET A 203 -17.32 2.08 5.28
CA MET A 203 -18.17 3.20 5.69
C MET A 203 -17.53 4.07 6.79
N ILE A 204 -16.48 3.57 7.46
CA ILE A 204 -15.71 4.35 8.44
C ILE A 204 -14.96 5.46 7.69
N ASN A 205 -15.09 6.71 8.16
CA ASN A 205 -14.43 7.84 7.52
C ASN A 205 -12.90 7.67 7.52
N ASP A 206 -12.34 7.39 8.68
CA ASP A 206 -10.90 7.28 8.92
C ASP A 206 -10.41 5.86 8.58
N SER A 207 -10.75 5.40 7.38
CA SER A 207 -10.37 4.12 6.80
C SER A 207 -9.49 4.31 5.56
N VAL A 208 -8.63 3.33 5.34
CA VAL A 208 -7.66 3.31 4.25
C VAL A 208 -7.53 1.89 3.71
N ASN A 209 -7.09 1.78 2.45
CA ASN A 209 -6.65 0.52 1.87
C ASN A 209 -5.11 0.57 1.80
N ALA A 210 -4.44 -0.18 2.66
CA ALA A 210 -2.97 -0.19 2.74
C ALA A 210 -2.34 -1.47 2.21
N ALA A 211 -2.97 -2.63 2.43
CA ALA A 211 -2.52 -3.89 1.85
C ALA A 211 -2.65 -3.84 0.32
N ARG A 212 -1.62 -4.31 -0.39
CA ARG A 212 -1.62 -4.35 -1.85
C ARG A 212 -2.53 -5.48 -2.37
N PRO A 213 -3.12 -5.33 -3.57
CA PRO A 213 -3.76 -6.44 -4.26
C PRO A 213 -2.79 -7.61 -4.44
N VAL A 214 -3.28 -8.83 -4.26
CA VAL A 214 -2.52 -10.05 -4.52
C VAL A 214 -3.04 -10.66 -5.83
N VAL A 215 -2.18 -10.74 -6.84
CA VAL A 215 -2.53 -11.26 -8.17
C VAL A 215 -2.10 -12.72 -8.27
N ILE A 216 -3.04 -13.57 -8.67
CA ILE A 216 -2.88 -15.03 -8.76
C ILE A 216 -3.45 -15.46 -10.10
N ASP A 217 -2.60 -15.61 -11.10
CA ASP A 217 -2.98 -15.78 -12.50
C ASP A 217 -3.91 -14.66 -12.98
N ASP A 218 -5.18 -14.97 -13.23
CA ASP A 218 -6.24 -14.05 -13.63
C ASP A 218 -7.09 -13.53 -12.46
N LYS A 219 -6.73 -13.87 -11.22
CA LYS A 219 -7.47 -13.48 -10.03
C LYS A 219 -6.77 -12.36 -9.28
N ILE A 220 -7.58 -11.51 -8.66
CA ILE A 220 -7.14 -10.40 -7.83
C ILE A 220 -7.82 -10.54 -6.47
N PHE A 221 -7.01 -10.83 -5.46
CA PHE A 221 -7.45 -10.85 -4.07
C PHE A 221 -7.22 -9.47 -3.44
N LEU A 222 -8.26 -8.95 -2.78
CA LEU A 222 -8.25 -7.69 -2.04
C LEU A 222 -8.61 -7.97 -0.59
N SER A 223 -7.95 -7.29 0.34
CA SER A 223 -8.35 -7.30 1.74
C SER A 223 -8.13 -5.94 2.37
N ALA A 224 -9.03 -5.58 3.28
CA ALA A 224 -8.93 -4.38 4.09
C ALA A 224 -9.55 -4.63 5.47
N ALA A 225 -8.98 -3.99 6.47
CA ALA A 225 -9.59 -3.90 7.80
C ALA A 225 -10.86 -3.02 7.77
N TYR A 226 -11.19 -2.39 8.90
CA TYR A 226 -12.32 -1.44 8.97
C TYR A 226 -13.68 -2.05 8.55
N GLN A 227 -13.88 -3.34 8.84
CA GLN A 227 -15.11 -4.08 8.52
C GLN A 227 -15.38 -4.24 7.02
N VAL A 228 -14.34 -4.21 6.19
CA VAL A 228 -14.46 -4.49 4.75
C VAL A 228 -14.29 -5.98 4.47
N GLY A 229 -13.30 -6.62 5.09
CA GLY A 229 -12.98 -8.02 4.88
C GLY A 229 -12.16 -8.22 3.63
N SER A 230 -12.53 -9.22 2.83
CA SER A 230 -11.82 -9.56 1.60
C SER A 230 -12.76 -9.93 0.45
N ALA A 231 -12.23 -9.84 -0.77
CA ALA A 231 -12.91 -10.23 -1.99
C ALA A 231 -11.93 -10.86 -2.98
N LEU A 232 -12.41 -11.80 -3.77
CA LEU A 232 -11.67 -12.39 -4.89
C LEU A 232 -12.37 -12.09 -6.19
N LEU A 233 -11.67 -11.38 -7.06
CA LEU A 233 -12.13 -11.07 -8.41
C LEU A 233 -11.41 -11.96 -9.41
N GLN A 234 -12.08 -12.35 -10.48
CA GLN A 234 -11.47 -12.97 -11.66
C GLN A 234 -11.63 -12.02 -12.84
N VAL A 235 -10.52 -11.63 -13.46
CA VAL A 235 -10.53 -10.76 -14.64
C VAL A 235 -10.98 -11.58 -15.85
N GLU A 236 -11.92 -11.04 -16.61
CA GLU A 236 -12.41 -11.66 -17.83
C GLU A 236 -11.37 -11.54 -18.96
N PRO A 237 -11.33 -12.47 -19.94
CA PRO A 237 -10.38 -12.42 -21.06
C PRO A 237 -10.39 -11.10 -21.88
N ASN A 238 -11.50 -10.37 -21.83
CA ASN A 238 -11.61 -9.06 -22.45
C ASN A 238 -10.72 -7.99 -21.75
N GLY A 239 -10.24 -8.22 -20.52
CA GLY A 239 -9.44 -7.28 -19.73
C GLY A 239 -10.18 -6.00 -19.34
N LYS A 240 -11.50 -5.93 -19.53
CA LYS A 240 -12.34 -4.74 -19.31
C LYS A 240 -13.48 -5.02 -18.32
N SER A 241 -13.58 -6.25 -17.80
CA SER A 241 -14.55 -6.63 -16.78
C SER A 241 -13.99 -7.72 -15.88
N TYR A 242 -14.73 -8.02 -14.82
CA TYR A 242 -14.38 -9.07 -13.86
C TYR A 242 -15.65 -9.76 -13.36
N LYS A 243 -15.46 -10.96 -12.81
CA LYS A 243 -16.44 -11.66 -11.99
C LYS A 243 -15.98 -11.64 -10.53
N GLU A 244 -16.86 -11.24 -9.62
CA GLU A 244 -16.64 -11.47 -8.19
C GLU A 244 -16.89 -12.96 -7.91
N LEU A 245 -15.84 -13.70 -7.55
CA LEU A 245 -15.94 -15.13 -7.24
C LEU A 245 -16.54 -15.34 -5.85
N TRP A 246 -16.08 -14.54 -4.89
CA TRP A 246 -16.63 -14.48 -3.54
C TRP A 246 -16.21 -13.17 -2.85
N ARG A 247 -16.96 -12.84 -1.80
CA ARG A 247 -16.69 -11.73 -0.89
C ARG A 247 -17.07 -12.16 0.52
N ASP A 248 -16.23 -11.83 1.49
CA ASP A 248 -16.46 -12.17 2.89
C ASP A 248 -15.97 -11.02 3.79
N PRO A 249 -16.85 -10.43 4.62
CA PRO A 249 -16.50 -9.29 5.47
C PRO A 249 -15.66 -9.67 6.70
N THR A 250 -15.39 -10.96 6.93
CA THR A 250 -14.87 -11.50 8.19
C THR A 250 -13.63 -12.36 8.05
N ASN A 251 -13.38 -13.00 6.90
CA ASN A 251 -12.35 -14.03 6.77
C ASN A 251 -10.91 -13.47 6.85
N MET A 252 -10.61 -12.34 6.22
CA MET A 252 -9.30 -11.70 6.19
C MET A 252 -9.47 -10.19 6.20
N LEU A 253 -8.97 -9.52 7.24
CA LEU A 253 -9.06 -8.08 7.46
C LEU A 253 -7.67 -7.47 7.56
N THR A 254 -6.90 -7.44 6.47
CA THR A 254 -5.54 -6.91 6.52
C THR A 254 -5.54 -5.40 6.77
N HIS A 255 -4.90 -4.97 7.85
CA HIS A 255 -4.74 -3.54 8.15
C HIS A 255 -3.65 -2.90 7.28
N TRP A 256 -2.40 -3.38 7.39
CA TRP A 256 -1.24 -2.87 6.65
C TRP A 256 -0.51 -3.95 5.85
N SER A 257 -0.34 -5.14 6.45
CA SER A 257 0.43 -6.23 5.86
C SER A 257 -0.31 -6.87 4.69
N THR A 258 0.36 -6.95 3.54
CA THR A 258 -0.19 -7.62 2.36
C THR A 258 -0.26 -9.13 2.59
N THR A 259 -1.39 -9.74 2.22
CA THR A 259 -1.57 -11.20 2.29
C THR A 259 -0.64 -11.90 1.31
N ILE A 260 -0.17 -13.09 1.66
CA ILE A 260 0.68 -13.92 0.80
C ILE A 260 -0.14 -15.10 0.29
N HIS A 261 -0.05 -15.37 -1.01
CA HIS A 261 -0.60 -16.58 -1.60
C HIS A 261 0.45 -17.69 -1.66
N HIS A 262 0.06 -18.92 -1.30
CA HIS A 262 0.86 -20.12 -1.48
C HIS A 262 -0.05 -21.35 -1.61
N ASP A 263 0.11 -22.10 -2.69
CA ASP A 263 -0.56 -23.39 -2.97
C ASP A 263 -2.08 -23.40 -2.79
N GLY A 264 -2.77 -22.35 -3.27
CA GLY A 264 -4.24 -22.24 -3.18
C GLY A 264 -4.75 -21.72 -1.84
N TYR A 265 -3.85 -21.23 -0.99
CA TYR A 265 -4.17 -20.64 0.30
C TYR A 265 -3.57 -19.24 0.44
N LEU A 266 -4.25 -18.43 1.24
CA LEU A 266 -3.94 -17.04 1.55
C LEU A 266 -3.54 -16.95 3.03
N TYR A 267 -2.38 -16.36 3.31
CA TYR A 267 -1.82 -16.22 4.64
C TYR A 267 -1.64 -14.75 4.96
N GLY A 268 -2.21 -14.29 6.08
CA GLY A 268 -2.15 -12.88 6.43
C GLY A 268 -2.55 -12.61 7.87
N PHE A 269 -2.25 -11.39 8.33
CA PHE A 269 -2.71 -10.89 9.61
C PHE A 269 -4.08 -10.22 9.44
N SER A 270 -5.08 -10.75 10.13
CA SER A 270 -6.45 -10.28 10.11
C SER A 270 -6.77 -9.53 11.40
N GLY A 271 -7.12 -8.25 11.30
CA GLY A 271 -7.47 -7.42 12.45
C GLY A 271 -7.04 -5.97 12.27
N ARG A 272 -7.16 -5.18 13.33
CA ARG A 272 -6.82 -3.75 13.35
C ARG A 272 -5.98 -3.49 14.59
N HIS A 273 -4.98 -2.62 14.50
CA HIS A 273 -3.98 -2.45 15.55
C HIS A 273 -4.57 -2.21 16.96
N GLU A 274 -5.69 -1.51 17.11
CA GLU A 274 -6.32 -1.22 18.41
C GLU A 274 -7.02 -2.43 19.03
N ARG A 275 -7.45 -3.40 18.23
CA ARG A 275 -8.16 -4.61 18.69
C ARG A 275 -7.31 -5.87 18.61
N GLY A 276 -6.06 -5.72 18.17
CA GLY A 276 -5.18 -6.83 17.84
C GLY A 276 -5.49 -7.44 16.47
N ALA A 277 -4.61 -8.34 16.06
CA ALA A 277 -4.74 -9.14 14.85
C ALA A 277 -4.38 -10.60 15.13
N THR A 278 -4.92 -11.49 14.32
CA THR A 278 -4.60 -12.92 14.30
C THR A 278 -4.01 -13.30 12.96
N MET A 279 -3.11 -14.29 12.94
CA MET A 279 -2.66 -14.88 11.70
C MET A 279 -3.71 -15.88 11.22
N ARG A 280 -4.07 -15.80 9.94
CA ARG A 280 -5.08 -16.68 9.33
C ARG A 280 -4.55 -17.34 8.07
N CYS A 281 -5.04 -18.55 7.84
CA CYS A 281 -5.03 -19.20 6.53
C CYS A 281 -6.46 -19.24 5.98
N VAL A 282 -6.63 -18.73 4.78
CA VAL A 282 -7.89 -18.70 4.05
C VAL A 282 -7.71 -19.46 2.74
N ARG A 283 -8.60 -20.42 2.45
CA ARG A 283 -8.57 -21.14 1.19
C ARG A 283 -9.05 -20.23 0.05
N LEU A 284 -8.28 -20.15 -1.03
CA LEU A 284 -8.53 -19.24 -2.14
C LEU A 284 -9.83 -19.57 -2.89
N SER A 285 -10.18 -20.86 -3.02
CA SER A 285 -11.30 -21.31 -3.85
C SER A 285 -12.67 -20.79 -3.38
N ASP A 286 -12.85 -20.60 -2.08
CA ASP A 286 -14.14 -20.28 -1.48
C ASP A 286 -14.07 -19.30 -0.29
N GLY A 287 -12.89 -18.78 0.03
CA GLY A 287 -12.71 -17.82 1.12
C GLY A 287 -12.85 -18.43 2.52
N LYS A 288 -12.92 -19.76 2.65
CA LYS A 288 -13.06 -20.44 3.95
C LYS A 288 -11.80 -20.26 4.80
N VAL A 289 -11.97 -19.81 6.04
CA VAL A 289 -10.90 -19.82 7.05
C VAL A 289 -10.57 -21.27 7.41
N MET A 290 -9.34 -21.69 7.15
CA MET A 290 -8.85 -23.04 7.43
C MET A 290 -8.33 -23.15 8.86
N TRP A 291 -7.64 -22.12 9.32
CA TRP A 291 -7.20 -21.98 10.69
C TRP A 291 -6.93 -20.50 11.01
N GLU A 292 -6.93 -20.19 12.31
CA GLU A 292 -6.60 -18.91 12.89
C GLU A 292 -5.75 -19.13 14.14
N THR A 293 -4.79 -18.24 14.39
CA THR A 293 -3.98 -18.24 15.61
C THR A 293 -3.67 -16.80 16.06
N ASP A 294 -3.75 -16.55 17.35
CA ASP A 294 -3.19 -15.36 18.01
C ASP A 294 -1.68 -15.50 18.28
N GLY A 295 -1.11 -16.63 17.85
CA GLY A 295 0.28 -16.98 17.97
C GLY A 295 0.62 -17.68 19.29
N ALA A 296 1.66 -17.22 19.98
CA ALA A 296 2.28 -17.90 21.11
C ALA A 296 1.64 -17.57 22.46
N ALA A 297 0.65 -16.66 22.51
CA ALA A 297 0.00 -16.26 23.77
C ALA A 297 -0.45 -17.46 24.64
N PRO A 298 -0.95 -18.58 24.08
CA PRO A 298 -1.34 -19.75 24.88
C PRO A 298 -0.17 -20.59 25.44
N VAL A 299 1.06 -20.36 24.96
CA VAL A 299 2.23 -21.20 25.21
C VAL A 299 3.48 -20.44 25.65
N ILE A 300 3.46 -19.11 25.69
CA ILE A 300 4.61 -18.25 26.02
C ILE A 300 5.18 -18.58 27.40
N ASP A 301 4.32 -18.87 28.38
CA ASP A 301 4.71 -19.26 29.75
C ASP A 301 5.16 -20.73 29.86
N LYS A 302 5.09 -21.47 28.76
CA LYS A 302 5.44 -22.90 28.68
C LYS A 302 6.71 -23.15 27.90
N ILE A 303 7.36 -22.10 27.39
CA ILE A 303 8.57 -22.19 26.59
C ILE A 303 9.68 -21.29 27.14
N LYS A 304 10.94 -21.65 26.91
CA LYS A 304 12.10 -20.83 27.24
C LYS A 304 13.10 -20.83 26.09
N ARG A 305 13.83 -19.73 25.91
CA ARG A 305 14.94 -19.67 24.94
C ARG A 305 16.17 -20.33 25.56
N ASN A 306 16.74 -21.32 24.88
CA ASN A 306 18.01 -21.91 25.24
C ASN A 306 19.13 -20.89 24.94
N SER A 307 19.89 -20.49 25.96
CA SER A 307 20.92 -19.45 25.84
C SER A 307 22.14 -19.88 25.02
N LEU A 308 22.39 -21.18 24.87
CA LEU A 308 23.53 -21.72 24.12
C LEU A 308 23.20 -21.92 22.64
N THR A 309 22.00 -22.42 22.33
CA THR A 309 21.61 -22.75 20.95
C THR A 309 20.71 -21.70 20.30
N GLY A 310 20.13 -20.79 21.09
CA GLY A 310 19.14 -19.82 20.64
C GLY A 310 17.76 -20.40 20.33
N GLN A 311 17.58 -21.73 20.39
CA GLN A 311 16.31 -22.40 20.12
C GLN A 311 15.32 -22.27 21.28
N PHE A 312 14.02 -22.27 20.99
CA PHE A 312 12.99 -22.35 22.01
C PHE A 312 12.78 -23.81 22.43
N GLN A 313 12.60 -24.04 23.73
CA GLN A 313 12.33 -25.35 24.32
C GLN A 313 11.10 -25.28 25.21
N TRP A 314 10.30 -26.34 25.21
CA TRP A 314 9.24 -26.51 26.20
C TRP A 314 9.84 -26.64 27.61
N ILE A 315 9.31 -25.90 28.58
CA ILE A 315 9.83 -25.86 29.95
C ILE A 315 9.66 -27.21 30.64
N ASP A 316 8.55 -27.91 30.38
CA ASP A 316 8.19 -29.17 31.01
C ASP A 316 9.05 -30.36 30.56
N SER A 317 9.37 -30.42 29.27
CA SER A 317 9.98 -31.57 28.63
C SER A 317 11.41 -31.31 28.16
N GLY A 318 11.84 -30.05 28.10
CA GLY A 318 13.13 -29.64 27.54
C GLY A 318 13.28 -29.87 26.03
N LYS A 319 12.25 -30.40 25.36
CA LYS A 319 12.25 -30.64 23.91
C LYS A 319 12.17 -29.33 23.15
N THR A 320 12.78 -29.29 21.97
CA THR A 320 12.69 -28.15 21.07
C THR A 320 11.22 -27.84 20.75
N ALA A 321 10.82 -26.59 20.98
CA ALA A 321 9.51 -26.09 20.60
C ALA A 321 9.53 -25.72 19.09
N PRO A 322 8.42 -25.94 18.37
CA PRO A 322 8.35 -25.61 16.95
C PRO A 322 8.61 -24.12 16.71
N TYR A 323 9.34 -23.79 15.64
CA TYR A 323 9.70 -22.44 15.22
C TYR A 323 9.35 -22.24 13.73
N PRO A 324 8.88 -21.06 13.29
CA PRO A 324 8.63 -19.86 14.10
C PRO A 324 7.39 -19.98 14.99
N LEU A 325 7.54 -19.48 16.22
CA LEU A 325 6.41 -19.14 17.07
C LEU A 325 5.94 -17.76 16.63
N TYR A 326 4.83 -17.71 15.90
CA TYR A 326 4.12 -16.47 15.67
C TYR A 326 3.48 -16.05 16.99
N GLY A 327 3.36 -14.76 17.29
CA GLY A 327 2.86 -14.25 18.58
C GLY A 327 2.64 -12.76 18.51
N ARG A 328 1.84 -12.22 19.45
CA ARG A 328 1.80 -10.78 19.69
C ARG A 328 3.21 -10.33 20.09
N GLY A 329 3.79 -9.43 19.30
CA GLY A 329 4.94 -8.62 19.69
C GLY A 329 4.47 -7.39 20.46
#